data_AF-A0A5B0DEF9-F1
#
_entry.id   AF-A0A5B0DEF9-F1
#
_cell.length_a   1.000
_cell.length_b   1.000
_cell.length_c   1.000
_cell.angle_alpha   90.00
_cell.angle_beta   90.00
_cell.angle_gamma   90.00
#
_symmetry.space_group_name_H-M   'P 1'
#
loop_
_entity.id
_entity.type
_entity.pdbx_description
1 polymer ?
#
loop_
_entity_poly.entity_id
_entity_poly.type
_entity_poly.pdbx_seq_one_letter_code
_entity_poly.pdbx_strand_id
1 'polypeptide(L)'
;MLVNVKETWKGINKTEVTIATGSNDGDCGIPFVVGKEYLVFATLSDMYGDKSLTSIICDPTTELGNAAEGISILGQGQVPTQDVNSIDNRKMIVLISGGVVFIAGLVGFFGWYQSKKNKR
;
A
#
# COMPACT_ATOMS: atom_id res chain seq x y z
N MET A 1 0.96 -10.91 4.71
CA MET A 1 0.54 -10.45 6.06
C MET A 1 0.46 -8.92 6.07
N LEU A 2 -0.64 -8.36 6.57
CA LEU A 2 -0.81 -6.91 6.74
C LEU A 2 -0.18 -6.46 8.05
N VAL A 3 0.61 -5.37 8.02
CA VAL A 3 1.29 -4.82 9.20
C VAL A 3 1.11 -3.31 9.31
N ASN A 4 0.94 -2.84 10.54
CA ASN A 4 0.97 -1.41 10.86
C ASN A 4 2.42 -0.96 11.04
N VAL A 5 2.76 0.17 10.42
CA VAL A 5 4.12 0.71 10.39
C VAL A 5 4.24 1.88 11.36
N LYS A 6 5.12 1.75 12.35
CA LYS A 6 5.41 2.84 13.32
C LYS A 6 6.50 3.78 12.84
N GLU A 7 7.58 3.20 12.30
CA GLU A 7 8.76 3.92 11.85
C GLU A 7 9.31 3.30 10.56
N THR A 8 9.98 4.14 9.77
CA THR A 8 10.58 3.77 8.50
C THR A 8 12.01 4.31 8.43
N TRP A 9 12.94 3.48 7.98
CA TRP A 9 14.34 3.90 7.76
C TRP A 9 14.68 4.06 6.28
N LYS A 10 13.95 3.37 5.39
CA LYS A 10 14.21 3.40 3.95
C LYS A 10 12.98 3.00 3.13
N GLY A 11 12.82 3.65 1.98
CA GLY A 11 11.99 3.18 0.87
C GLY A 11 10.51 3.55 0.95
N ILE A 12 9.81 3.21 2.03
CA ILE A 12 8.36 3.42 2.16
C ILE A 12 8.02 4.58 3.10
N ASN A 13 6.84 5.17 2.91
CA ASN A 13 6.28 6.22 3.77
C ASN A 13 4.79 5.96 4.08
N LYS A 14 4.40 4.68 4.18
CA LYS A 14 3.00 4.25 4.37
C LYS A 14 2.77 3.79 5.80
N THR A 15 1.60 4.10 6.36
CA THR A 15 1.20 3.69 7.72
C THR A 15 0.85 2.20 7.81
N GLU A 16 0.55 1.57 6.68
CA GLU A 16 0.22 0.15 6.59
C GLU A 16 0.85 -0.45 5.32
N VAL A 17 1.41 -1.66 5.44
CA VAL A 17 1.97 -2.40 4.31
C VAL A 17 1.66 -3.88 4.40
N THR A 18 1.60 -4.56 3.26
CA THR A 18 1.56 -6.02 3.20
C THR A 18 2.96 -6.56 2.95
N ILE A 19 3.43 -7.45 3.82
CA ILE A 19 4.67 -8.19 3.68
C ILE A 19 4.35 -9.63 3.29
N ALA A 20 4.97 -10.11 2.23
CA ALA A 20 4.98 -11.52 1.84
C ALA A 20 6.09 -12.26 2.58
N THR A 21 5.80 -13.47 3.06
CA THR A 21 6.76 -14.37 3.70
C THR A 21 6.23 -15.80 3.58
N GLY A 22 7.11 -16.79 3.65
CA GLY A 22 6.74 -18.21 3.63
C GLY A 22 5.94 -18.63 4.86
N SER A 23 5.36 -19.84 4.83
CA SER A 23 4.53 -20.33 5.94
C SER A 23 5.33 -20.98 7.07
N ASN A 24 6.56 -21.41 6.78
CA ASN A 24 7.46 -22.13 7.69
C ASN A 24 8.91 -21.96 7.23
N ASP A 25 9.87 -22.45 8.02
CA ASP A 25 11.30 -22.36 7.73
C ASP A 25 11.70 -23.02 6.39
N GLY A 26 11.02 -24.12 6.00
CA GLY A 26 11.25 -24.81 4.73
C GLY A 26 10.86 -23.97 3.51
N ASP A 27 9.94 -23.02 3.67
CA ASP A 27 9.53 -22.04 2.65
C ASP A 27 10.20 -20.68 2.86
N CYS A 28 11.26 -20.61 3.68
CA CYS A 28 11.95 -19.39 4.10
C CYS A 28 11.05 -18.37 4.82
N GLY A 29 10.02 -18.86 5.53
CA GLY A 29 8.99 -18.06 6.17
C GLY A 29 9.31 -17.58 7.58
N ILE A 30 8.96 -16.33 7.88
CA ILE A 30 9.11 -15.75 9.21
C ILE A 30 7.79 -15.96 10.00
N PRO A 31 7.82 -16.62 11.18
CA PRO A 31 6.64 -16.85 12.00
C PRO A 31 6.26 -15.60 12.81
N PHE A 32 5.76 -14.56 12.14
CA PHE A 32 5.30 -13.35 12.82
C PHE A 32 4.17 -13.65 13.82
N VAL A 33 4.29 -13.10 15.02
CA VAL A 33 3.30 -13.24 16.08
C VAL A 33 2.44 -11.97 16.17
N VAL A 34 1.12 -12.14 16.11
CA VAL A 34 0.18 -11.02 16.24
C VAL A 34 0.37 -10.32 17.59
N GLY A 35 0.42 -8.99 17.57
CA GLY A 35 0.62 -8.16 18.76
C GLY A 35 2.08 -7.95 19.16
N LYS A 36 3.04 -8.55 18.43
CA LYS A 36 4.48 -8.28 18.59
C LYS A 36 4.96 -7.22 17.60
N GLU A 37 6.05 -6.56 17.98
CA GLU A 37 6.69 -5.52 17.18
C GLU A 37 8.01 -6.05 16.64
N TYR A 38 8.35 -5.67 15.41
CA TYR A 38 9.50 -6.20 14.69
C TYR A 38 10.23 -5.06 13.96
N LEU A 39 11.55 -5.17 13.88
CA LEU A 39 12.34 -4.47 12.88
C LEU A 39 12.33 -5.35 11.62
N VAL A 40 11.68 -4.88 10.56
CA VAL A 40 11.47 -5.67 9.33
C VAL A 40 12.32 -5.13 8.20
N PHE A 41 13.13 -6.00 7.61
CA PHE A 41 13.85 -5.76 6.36
C PHE A 41 13.09 -6.47 5.24
N ALA A 42 12.63 -5.68 4.27
CA ALA A 42 11.87 -6.21 3.15
C ALA A 42 12.37 -5.63 1.82
N THR A 43 12.29 -6.43 0.77
CA THR A 43 12.67 -6.03 -0.59
C THR A 43 11.56 -6.39 -1.58
N LEU A 44 11.53 -5.73 -2.74
CA LEU A 44 10.57 -6.12 -3.79
C LEU A 44 11.05 -7.40 -4.47
N SER A 45 10.28 -8.47 -4.36
CA SER A 45 10.60 -9.79 -4.89
C SER A 45 9.35 -10.48 -5.45
N ASP A 46 9.55 -11.36 -6.42
CA ASP A 46 8.56 -12.27 -7.02
C ASP A 46 8.67 -13.71 -6.47
N MET A 47 9.40 -13.92 -5.37
CA MET A 47 9.64 -15.24 -4.77
C MET A 47 8.37 -16.03 -4.47
N TYR A 48 7.27 -15.34 -4.11
CA TYR A 48 5.99 -15.96 -3.76
C TYR A 48 4.88 -15.63 -4.77
N GLY A 49 5.25 -15.38 -6.04
CA GLY A 49 4.33 -15.06 -7.13
C GLY A 49 4.52 -13.63 -7.63
N ASP A 50 3.48 -12.80 -7.51
CA ASP A 50 3.56 -11.42 -7.97
C ASP A 50 4.59 -10.60 -7.18
N LYS A 51 5.21 -9.63 -7.87
CA LYS A 51 6.20 -8.73 -7.28
C LYS A 51 5.60 -7.97 -6.08
N SER A 52 6.08 -8.30 -4.88
CA SER A 52 5.57 -7.79 -3.61
C SER A 52 6.72 -7.48 -2.65
N LEU A 53 6.45 -6.72 -1.59
CA LEU A 53 7.42 -6.53 -0.51
C LEU A 53 7.53 -7.83 0.27
N THR A 54 8.72 -8.43 0.26
CA THR A 54 8.97 -9.76 0.79
C THR A 54 10.05 -9.70 1.87
N SER A 55 9.84 -10.46 2.95
CA SER A 55 10.84 -10.70 3.99
C SER A 55 10.92 -12.19 4.28
N ILE A 56 12.13 -12.72 4.42
CA ILE A 56 12.42 -14.14 4.62
C ILE A 56 13.34 -14.35 5.82
N ILE A 57 13.44 -15.59 6.31
CA ILE A 57 14.25 -15.94 7.49
C ILE A 57 15.74 -15.58 7.40
N CYS A 58 16.25 -15.37 6.19
CA CYS A 58 17.64 -14.94 5.96
C CYS A 58 17.85 -13.43 6.10
N ASP A 59 16.77 -12.64 6.12
CA ASP A 59 16.85 -11.21 6.35
C ASP A 59 17.16 -10.94 7.83
N PRO A 60 17.81 -9.82 8.17
CA PRO A 60 18.05 -9.41 9.55
C PRO A 60 16.77 -8.91 10.27
N THR A 61 15.60 -9.42 9.86
CA THR A 61 14.30 -9.15 10.46
C THR A 61 14.23 -9.83 11.84
N THR A 62 13.87 -9.08 12.88
CA THR A 62 13.81 -9.61 14.24
C THR A 62 12.78 -8.88 15.11
N GLU A 63 12.35 -9.50 16.21
CA GLU A 63 11.47 -8.85 17.19
C GLU A 63 12.17 -7.61 17.75
N LEU A 64 11.42 -6.52 17.98
CA LEU A 64 11.95 -5.21 18.35
C LEU A 64 12.82 -5.27 19.62
N GLY A 65 12.47 -6.13 20.58
CA GLY A 65 13.26 -6.35 21.80
C GLY A 65 14.68 -6.86 21.54
N ASN A 66 14.93 -7.48 20.38
CA ASN A 66 16.22 -7.99 19.95
C ASN A 66 16.87 -7.11 18.87
N ALA A 67 16.23 -6.01 18.48
CA ALA A 67 16.64 -5.19 17.35
C ALA A 67 17.62 -4.05 17.72
N ALA A 68 18.12 -4.00 18.96
CA ALA A 68 18.92 -2.89 19.47
C ALA A 68 20.16 -2.60 18.61
N GLU A 69 20.89 -3.64 18.19
CA GLU A 69 22.05 -3.50 17.31
C GLU A 69 21.65 -2.92 15.95
N GLY A 70 20.62 -3.50 15.31
CA GLY A 70 20.10 -3.03 14.03
C GLY A 70 19.65 -1.57 14.08
N ILE A 71 18.92 -1.17 15.11
CA ILE A 71 18.48 0.22 15.30
C ILE A 71 19.67 1.16 15.49
N SER A 72 20.70 0.75 16.23
CA SER A 72 21.89 1.57 16.44
C SER A 72 22.64 1.88 15.14
N ILE A 73 22.65 0.93 14.20
CA ILE A 73 23.27 1.09 12.87
C ILE A 73 22.39 1.97 11.97
N LEU A 74 21.06 1.76 12.02
CA LEU A 74 20.11 2.48 11.17
C LEU A 74 19.87 3.92 11.61
N GLY A 75 20.07 4.22 12.89
CA GLY A 75 19.80 5.53 13.47
C GLY A 75 18.31 5.82 13.64
N GLN A 76 17.95 7.11 13.62
CA GLN A 76 16.59 7.55 13.89
C GLN A 76 15.65 7.28 12.69
N GLY A 77 14.59 6.52 12.95
CA GLY A 77 13.51 6.28 11.98
C GLY A 77 12.63 7.52 11.76
N GLN A 78 11.81 7.47 10.70
CA GLN A 78 10.80 8.48 10.38
C GLN A 78 9.40 7.90 10.53
N VAL A 79 8.50 8.66 11.14
CA VAL A 79 7.08 8.29 11.25
C VAL A 79 6.43 8.41 9.87
N PRO A 80 5.78 7.34 9.35
CA PRO A 80 5.18 7.38 8.03
C PRO A 80 3.96 8.31 8.00
N THR A 81 3.75 9.01 6.87
CA THR A 81 2.69 10.02 6.72
C THR A 81 1.61 9.67 5.70
N GLN A 82 1.82 8.65 4.85
CA GLN A 82 0.82 8.26 3.85
C GLN A 82 -0.13 7.21 4.41
N ASP A 83 -1.38 7.62 4.65
CA ASP A 83 -2.47 6.68 4.93
C ASP A 83 -2.96 6.05 3.62
N VAL A 84 -2.80 4.72 3.51
CA VAL A 84 -3.17 3.94 2.32
C VAL A 84 -4.67 4.04 2.02
N ASN A 85 -5.52 4.17 3.05
CA ASN A 85 -6.97 4.31 2.89
C ASN A 85 -7.37 5.65 2.28
N SER A 86 -6.57 6.70 2.49
CA SER A 86 -6.88 8.05 2.00
C SER A 86 -6.65 8.20 0.50
N ILE A 87 -5.68 7.46 -0.06
CA ILE A 87 -5.29 7.55 -1.48
C ILE A 87 -6.30 6.82 -2.36
N ASP A 88 -6.77 5.64 -1.94
CA ASP A 88 -7.67 4.83 -2.75
C ASP A 88 -9.05 5.49 -2.91
N ASN A 89 -9.59 6.00 -1.79
CA ASN A 89 -10.83 6.78 -1.78
C ASN A 89 -10.76 8.01 -2.71
N ARG A 90 -9.64 8.73 -2.72
CA ARG A 90 -9.47 9.91 -3.60
C ARG A 90 -9.54 9.52 -5.07
N LYS A 91 -8.91 8.42 -5.48
CA LYS A 91 -8.96 7.95 -6.88
C LYS A 91 -10.39 7.58 -7.29
N MET A 92 -11.11 6.87 -6.43
CA MET A 92 -12.50 6.49 -6.68
C MET A 92 -13.41 7.71 -6.88
N ILE A 93 -13.28 8.74 -6.02
CA ILE A 93 -14.05 9.98 -6.13
C ILE A 93 -13.79 10.71 -7.46
N VAL A 94 -12.53 10.79 -7.89
CA VAL A 94 -12.15 11.44 -9.15
C VAL A 94 -12.73 10.70 -10.36
N LEU A 95 -12.73 9.36 -10.33
CA LEU A 95 -13.32 8.57 -11.41
C LEU A 95 -14.84 8.75 -11.51
N ILE A 96 -15.54 8.77 -10.37
CA ILE A 96 -16.99 8.97 -10.33
C ILE A 96 -17.35 10.39 -10.80
N SER A 97 -16.66 11.42 -10.30
CA SER A 97 -16.95 12.81 -10.68
C SER A 97 -16.71 13.07 -12.17
N GLY A 98 -15.63 12.52 -12.73
CA GLY A 98 -15.35 12.59 -14.17
C GLY A 98 -16.46 11.94 -15.01
N GLY A 99 -16.94 10.75 -14.61
CA GLY A 99 -18.03 10.05 -15.29
C GLY A 99 -19.35 10.82 -15.26
N VAL A 100 -19.71 11.40 -14.11
CA VAL A 100 -20.95 12.19 -13.95
C VAL A 100 -20.93 13.44 -14.83
N VAL A 101 -19.81 14.17 -14.87
CA VAL A 101 -19.67 15.36 -15.73
C VAL A 101 -19.79 15.00 -17.20
N PHE A 102 -19.21 13.86 -17.61
CA PHE A 102 -19.29 13.38 -18.99
C PHE A 102 -20.72 13.03 -19.40
N ILE A 103 -21.46 12.31 -18.56
CA ILE A 103 -22.87 11.96 -18.82
C ILE A 103 -23.74 13.22 -18.88
N ALA A 104 -23.57 14.16 -17.94
CA ALA A 104 -24.31 15.43 -17.95
C ALA A 104 -24.04 16.23 -19.23
N GLY A 105 -22.80 16.24 -19.71
CA GLY A 105 -22.42 16.84 -20.99
C GLY A 105 -23.13 16.20 -22.18
N LEU A 106 -23.20 14.86 -22.23
CA LEU A 106 -23.91 14.14 -23.29
C LEU A 106 -25.42 14.39 -23.27
N VAL A 107 -26.04 14.41 -22.10
CA VAL A 107 -27.49 14.69 -21.97
C VAL A 107 -27.80 16.12 -22.38
N GLY A 108 -27.01 17.09 -21.91
CA GLY A 108 -27.16 18.49 -22.31
C GLY A 108 -26.98 18.69 -23.82
N PHE A 109 -25.95 18.07 -24.40
CA PHE A 109 -25.69 18.11 -25.83
C PHE A 109 -26.83 17.46 -26.65
N PHE A 110 -27.31 16.29 -26.24
CA PHE A 110 -28.37 15.57 -26.94
C PHE A 110 -29.71 16.29 -26.84
N GLY A 111 -30.05 16.85 -25.67
CA GLY A 111 -31.24 17.68 -25.49
C GLY A 111 -31.21 18.95 -26.36
N TRP A 112 -30.06 19.62 -26.44
CA TRP A 112 -29.87 20.75 -27.34
C TRP A 112 -29.99 20.35 -28.82
N TYR A 113 -29.38 19.23 -29.20
CA TYR A 113 -29.43 18.70 -30.57
C TYR A 113 -30.86 18.37 -31.01
N GLN A 114 -31.63 17.69 -30.17
CA GLN A 114 -33.05 17.37 -30.42
C GLN A 114 -33.91 18.64 -30.56
N SER A 115 -33.71 19.63 -29.69
CA SER A 115 -34.44 20.92 -29.75
C SER A 115 -34.19 21.68 -31.06
N LYS A 116 -32.97 21.60 -31.62
CA LYS A 116 -32.65 22.17 -32.93
C LYS A 116 -33.33 21.44 -34.08
N LYS A 117 -33.50 20.12 -33.97
CA LYS A 117 -34.15 19.29 -34.99
C LYS A 117 -35.67 19.49 -35.03
N ASN A 118 -36.31 19.66 -33.87
CA ASN A 118 -37.77 19.88 -33.77
C ASN A 118 -38.25 21.29 -34.19
N LYS A 119 -37.34 22.24 -34.44
CA LYS A 119 -37.66 23.60 -34.91
C LYS A 119 -37.47 23.81 -36.43
N ARG A 120 -37.16 22.75 -37.17
CA ARG A 120 -37.15 22.71 -38.65
C ARG A 120 -38.34 21.92 -39.14
#